data_AF-A0A453C9I3-F1
#
_entry.id   AF-A0A453C9I3-F1
#
_cell.length_a   1.000
_cell.length_b   1.000
_cell.length_c   1.000
_cell.angle_alpha   90.00
_cell.angle_beta   90.00
_cell.angle_gamma   90.00
#
_symmetry.space_group_name_H-M   'P 1'
#
loop_
_entity.id
_entity.type
_entity.pdbx_description
1 polymer ?
#
loop_
_entity_poly.entity_id
_entity_poly.type
_entity_poly.pdbx_seq_one_letter_code
_entity_poly.pdbx_strand_id
1 'polypeptide(L)'
;ALPPKHLVALAVVAILGLFLVADYLWASSRSAAPSIWPSRLDISTRPTASPPPSEKQTKGNTSTGSMDISATFADLPAPELQWKQMAEAPVPRLDGAAIQIKNLLFVFAGYGTINYVHSHVDIYNFSDNTWGGKFDMPKEMAHSHLGMVTDGRYIYVVTGQYGPQCRGPTARNFVLDTERKEWHDLPPLPVPRY
;
A
#
# COMPACT_ATOMS: atom_id res chain seq x y z
N ALA A 1 -29.59 40.36 -44.19
CA ALA A 1 -28.70 41.05 -43.24
C ALA A 1 -27.92 39.98 -42.47
N LEU A 2 -26.59 39.92 -42.65
CA LEU A 2 -25.73 38.94 -41.97
C LEU A 2 -25.61 39.31 -40.48
N PRO A 3 -25.76 38.39 -39.52
CA PRO A 3 -25.58 38.73 -38.11
C PRO A 3 -24.13 39.20 -37.88
N PRO A 4 -23.89 40.24 -37.05
CA PRO A 4 -22.54 40.72 -36.80
C PRO A 4 -21.74 39.59 -36.16
N LYS A 5 -20.62 39.18 -36.78
CA LYS A 5 -19.76 38.08 -36.31
C LYS A 5 -19.36 38.22 -34.82
N HIS A 6 -19.33 39.45 -34.33
CA HIS A 6 -19.07 39.80 -32.93
C HIS A 6 -20.18 39.37 -31.96
N LEU A 7 -21.45 39.35 -32.39
CA LEU A 7 -22.58 38.88 -31.57
C LEU A 7 -22.54 37.37 -31.34
N VAL A 8 -22.11 36.61 -32.37
CA VAL A 8 -21.94 35.16 -32.26
C VAL A 8 -20.76 34.83 -31.33
N ALA A 9 -19.64 35.54 -31.46
CA ALA A 9 -18.48 35.36 -30.59
C ALA A 9 -18.80 35.67 -29.11
N LEU A 10 -19.54 36.75 -28.84
CA LEU A 10 -19.97 37.10 -27.48
C LEU A 10 -20.92 36.05 -26.89
N ALA A 11 -21.83 35.49 -27.69
CA ALA A 11 -22.72 34.43 -27.24
C ALA A 11 -21.96 33.15 -26.87
N VAL A 12 -20.94 32.76 -27.65
CA VAL A 12 -20.10 31.59 -27.35
C VAL A 12 -19.31 31.78 -26.06
N VAL A 13 -18.72 32.96 -25.84
CA VAL A 13 -17.99 33.26 -24.60
C VAL A 13 -18.92 33.24 -23.39
N ALA A 14 -20.13 33.77 -23.50
CA ALA A 14 -21.12 33.74 -22.42
C ALA A 14 -21.55 32.30 -22.07
N ILE A 15 -21.75 31.45 -23.08
CA ILE A 15 -22.11 30.04 -22.88
C ILE A 15 -20.96 29.28 -22.18
N LEU A 16 -19.72 29.47 -22.63
CA LEU A 16 -18.55 28.83 -22.00
C LEU A 16 -18.36 29.29 -20.54
N GLY A 17 -18.61 30.57 -20.26
CA GLY A 17 -18.58 31.11 -18.90
C GLY A 17 -19.64 30.46 -18.00
N LEU A 18 -20.86 30.27 -18.50
CA LEU A 18 -21.93 29.59 -17.74
C LEU A 18 -21.60 28.13 -17.44
N PHE A 19 -21.02 27.39 -18.39
CA PHE A 19 -20.58 26.01 -18.16
C PHE A 19 -19.48 25.91 -17.09
N LEU A 20 -18.50 26.82 -17.11
CA LEU A 20 -17.45 26.88 -16.09
C LEU A 20 -18.00 27.17 -14.69
N VAL A 21 -18.96 28.08 -14.57
CA VAL A 21 -19.60 28.39 -13.28
C VAL A 21 -20.43 27.20 -12.79
N ALA A 22 -21.16 26.53 -13.66
CA ALA A 22 -21.95 25.34 -13.30
C ALA A 22 -21.05 24.17 -12.85
N ASP A 23 -19.93 23.93 -13.53
CA ASP A 23 -18.96 22.90 -13.17
C ASP A 23 -18.31 23.18 -11.81
N TYR A 24 -17.92 24.44 -11.55
CA TYR A 24 -17.36 24.85 -10.27
C TYR A 24 -18.35 24.67 -9.11
N LEU A 25 -19.62 25.02 -9.32
CA LEU A 25 -20.68 24.86 -8.31
C LEU A 25 -21.01 23.37 -8.06
N TRP A 26 -20.95 22.52 -9.08
CA TRP A 26 -21.12 21.07 -8.91
C TRP A 26 -19.94 20.46 -8.15
N ALA A 27 -18.71 20.78 -8.52
CA ALA A 27 -17.52 20.30 -7.85
C ALA A 27 -17.49 20.68 -6.36
N SER A 28 -17.96 21.89 -6.02
CA SER A 28 -18.04 22.39 -4.64
C SER A 28 -19.24 21.85 -3.84
N SER A 29 -20.25 21.26 -4.48
CA SER A 29 -21.44 20.70 -3.81
C SER A 29 -21.25 19.28 -3.25
N ARG A 30 -20.08 18.66 -3.44
CA ARG A 30 -19.79 17.34 -2.85
C ARG A 30 -19.36 17.50 -1.40
N SER A 31 -20.32 17.67 -0.49
CA SER A 31 -20.09 17.56 0.94
C SER A 31 -19.65 16.12 1.29
N ALA A 32 -18.50 15.99 1.94
CA ALA A 32 -18.03 14.72 2.48
C ALA A 32 -19.00 14.24 3.55
N ALA A 33 -19.55 13.03 3.39
CA ALA A 33 -20.25 12.35 4.47
C ALA A 33 -19.23 11.99 5.56
N PRO A 34 -19.52 12.21 6.86
CA PRO A 34 -18.65 11.73 7.91
C PRO A 34 -18.76 10.21 7.98
N SER A 35 -17.65 9.51 7.79
CA SER A 35 -17.55 8.07 8.06
C SER A 35 -17.47 7.85 9.58
N ILE A 36 -18.62 7.74 10.22
CA ILE A 36 -18.73 7.25 11.61
C ILE A 36 -18.67 5.72 11.55
N TRP A 37 -17.53 5.14 11.91
CA TRP A 37 -17.39 3.70 12.14
C TRP A 37 -17.88 3.35 13.55
N PRO A 38 -18.85 2.43 13.74
CA PRO A 38 -19.18 1.94 15.06
C PRO A 38 -18.23 0.78 15.42
N SER A 39 -17.30 1.04 16.33
CA SER A 39 -16.49 -0.01 16.96
C SER A 39 -17.28 -0.68 18.08
N ARG A 40 -18.21 -1.59 17.76
CA ARG A 40 -18.72 -2.56 18.74
C ARG A 40 -18.98 -3.91 18.07
N LEU A 41 -18.11 -4.86 18.36
CA LEU A 41 -18.31 -6.27 18.08
C LEU A 41 -18.52 -6.98 19.43
N ASP A 42 -19.78 -7.26 19.78
CA ASP A 42 -20.11 -8.08 20.94
C ASP A 42 -20.01 -9.56 20.54
N ILE A 43 -18.90 -10.22 20.90
CA ILE A 43 -18.77 -11.68 20.82
C ILE A 43 -19.13 -12.25 22.19
N SER A 44 -20.35 -12.77 22.31
CA SER A 44 -20.78 -13.58 23.45
C SER A 44 -20.44 -15.05 23.17
N THR A 45 -19.36 -15.55 23.75
CA THR A 45 -19.07 -16.99 23.81
C THR A 45 -18.96 -17.39 25.27
N ARG A 46 -20.03 -17.99 25.79
CA ARG A 46 -20.04 -18.65 27.10
C ARG A 46 -19.50 -20.08 26.92
N PRO A 47 -18.40 -20.49 27.56
CA PRO A 47 -18.02 -21.89 27.59
C PRO A 47 -18.71 -22.57 28.78
N THR A 48 -19.44 -23.65 28.49
CA THR A 48 -19.91 -24.62 29.49
C THR A 48 -18.71 -25.44 29.94
N ALA A 49 -18.18 -25.19 31.14
CA ALA A 49 -17.08 -25.95 31.72
C ALA A 49 -17.61 -26.95 32.77
N SER A 50 -17.41 -28.24 32.51
CA SER A 50 -17.50 -29.31 33.51
C SER A 50 -16.20 -29.36 34.35
N PRO A 51 -16.24 -29.66 35.66
CA PRO A 51 -15.04 -29.60 36.51
C PRO A 51 -14.20 -30.90 36.43
N PRO A 52 -12.85 -30.83 36.50
CA PRO A 52 -11.99 -32.01 36.71
C PRO A 52 -11.78 -32.30 38.21
N PRO A 53 -11.32 -33.52 38.57
CA PRO A 53 -11.34 -34.00 39.94
C PRO A 53 -10.17 -33.45 40.79
N SER A 54 -10.44 -33.36 42.09
CA SER A 54 -9.58 -32.79 43.12
C SER A 54 -8.37 -33.68 43.42
N GLU A 55 -7.15 -33.14 43.28
CA GLU A 55 -5.93 -33.74 43.84
C GLU A 55 -5.30 -32.84 44.91
N LYS A 56 -4.80 -33.50 45.97
CA LYS A 56 -4.33 -32.93 47.23
C LYS A 56 -3.02 -32.14 47.08
N GLN A 57 -3.01 -30.93 47.66
CA GLN A 57 -1.82 -30.10 47.84
C GLN A 57 -0.78 -30.76 48.76
N THR A 58 0.49 -30.71 48.33
CA THR A 58 1.65 -30.76 49.24
C THR A 58 2.46 -29.48 49.05
N LYS A 59 2.77 -28.83 50.18
CA LYS A 59 3.48 -27.56 50.34
C LYS A 59 4.89 -27.58 49.74
N GLY A 60 5.28 -26.49 49.07
CA GLY A 60 6.68 -26.19 48.78
C GLY A 60 6.91 -24.81 48.15
N ASN A 61 7.41 -23.89 48.96
CA ASN A 61 8.16 -22.65 48.67
C ASN A 61 7.62 -21.57 47.70
N THR A 62 7.32 -20.44 48.33
CA THR A 62 7.54 -19.03 47.93
C THR A 62 7.90 -18.79 46.46
N SER A 63 6.91 -18.44 45.65
CA SER A 63 7.11 -17.62 44.45
C SER A 63 6.46 -16.25 44.68
N THR A 64 7.24 -15.23 44.37
CA THR A 64 6.88 -13.82 44.26
C THR A 64 5.51 -13.66 43.59
N GLY A 65 4.64 -12.83 44.20
CA GLY A 65 3.23 -12.72 43.86
C GLY A 65 2.96 -12.67 42.35
N SER A 66 2.42 -13.76 41.82
CA SER A 66 1.71 -13.73 40.55
C SER A 66 0.45 -12.92 40.79
N MET A 67 0.32 -11.77 40.12
CA MET A 67 -1.01 -11.23 39.87
C MET A 67 -1.77 -12.34 39.13
N ASP A 68 -2.77 -12.93 39.77
CA ASP A 68 -3.74 -13.82 39.15
C ASP A 68 -4.54 -12.98 38.13
N ILE A 69 -3.93 -12.72 36.97
CA ILE A 69 -4.63 -12.20 35.82
C ILE A 69 -5.54 -13.33 35.32
N SER A 70 -6.82 -13.02 35.11
CA SER A 70 -7.76 -13.98 34.50
C SER A 70 -7.12 -14.58 33.24
N ALA A 71 -7.30 -15.88 33.00
CA ALA A 71 -6.75 -16.59 31.83
C ALA A 71 -7.12 -15.92 30.49
N THR A 72 -8.18 -15.10 30.47
CA THR A 72 -8.56 -14.24 29.34
C THR A 72 -7.51 -13.18 28.98
N PHE A 73 -6.67 -12.77 29.93
CA PHE A 73 -5.59 -11.78 29.78
C PHE A 73 -4.20 -12.42 29.90
N ALA A 74 -4.12 -13.75 29.98
CA ALA A 74 -2.83 -14.42 29.92
C ALA A 74 -2.28 -14.26 28.49
N ASP A 75 -1.11 -13.65 28.36
CA ASP A 75 -0.38 -13.64 27.09
C ASP A 75 -0.09 -15.09 26.70
N LEU A 76 -0.83 -15.59 25.70
CA LEU A 76 -0.49 -16.85 25.07
C LEU A 76 0.87 -16.67 24.37
N PRO A 77 1.80 -17.63 24.51
CA PRO A 77 3.04 -17.56 23.77
C PRO A 77 2.71 -17.48 22.27
N ALA A 78 3.25 -16.46 21.60
CA ALA A 78 3.10 -16.33 20.17
C ALA A 78 3.69 -17.58 19.48
N PRO A 79 3.13 -18.02 18.34
CA PRO A 79 3.72 -19.10 17.57
C PRO A 79 5.19 -18.80 17.24
N GLU A 80 6.07 -19.78 17.42
CA GLU A 80 7.47 -19.65 17.01
C GLU A 80 7.58 -19.79 15.48
N LEU A 81 7.90 -18.69 14.80
CA LEU A 81 8.21 -18.69 13.37
C LEU A 81 9.73 -18.83 13.18
N GLN A 82 10.13 -19.88 12.46
CA GLN A 82 11.53 -20.12 12.15
C GLN A 82 11.91 -19.45 10.82
N TRP A 83 12.92 -18.59 10.86
CA TRP A 83 13.45 -17.97 9.64
C TRP A 83 14.22 -19.00 8.81
N LYS A 84 13.96 -19.00 7.50
CA LYS A 84 14.70 -19.81 6.52
C LYS A 84 15.33 -18.90 5.49
N GLN A 85 16.61 -19.13 5.20
CA GLN A 85 17.30 -18.44 4.13
C GLN A 85 16.75 -18.88 2.77
N MET A 86 16.46 -17.90 1.91
CA MET A 86 15.98 -18.07 0.53
C MET A 86 17.09 -17.69 -0.45
N ALA A 87 16.89 -17.90 -1.75
CA ALA A 87 17.86 -17.48 -2.76
C ALA A 87 18.14 -15.97 -2.69
N GLU A 88 19.41 -15.61 -2.77
CA GLU A 88 19.86 -14.22 -2.69
C GLU A 88 19.24 -13.37 -3.81
N ALA A 89 18.90 -12.12 -3.49
CA ALA A 89 18.41 -11.18 -4.48
C ALA A 89 19.50 -10.87 -5.53
N PRO A 90 19.14 -10.59 -6.80
CA PRO A 90 20.11 -10.35 -7.86
C PRO A 90 20.99 -9.12 -7.62
N VAL A 91 20.51 -8.18 -6.79
CA VAL A 91 21.21 -6.95 -6.41
C VAL A 91 20.86 -6.56 -4.97
N PRO A 92 21.78 -5.91 -4.23
CA PRO A 92 21.46 -5.29 -2.95
C PRO A 92 20.53 -4.09 -3.13
N ARG A 93 19.58 -3.91 -2.20
CA ARG A 93 18.58 -2.84 -2.23
C ARG A 93 18.33 -2.27 -0.84
N LEU A 94 18.14 -0.95 -0.79
CA LEU A 94 17.61 -0.20 0.34
C LEU A 94 16.40 0.63 -0.14
N ASP A 95 15.37 0.77 0.69
CA ASP A 95 14.14 1.55 0.42
C ASP A 95 13.41 1.24 -0.90
N GLY A 96 13.63 0.04 -1.44
CA GLY A 96 12.80 -0.53 -2.50
C GLY A 96 11.44 -0.97 -1.94
N ALA A 97 10.52 -1.35 -2.83
CA ALA A 97 9.22 -1.87 -2.45
C ALA A 97 8.98 -3.24 -3.06
N ALA A 98 8.10 -4.04 -2.45
CA ALA A 98 7.78 -5.35 -2.97
C ALA A 98 6.28 -5.63 -2.86
N ILE A 99 5.74 -6.31 -3.87
CA ILE A 99 4.34 -6.76 -3.92
C ILE A 99 4.32 -8.23 -4.31
N GLN A 100 3.62 -9.03 -3.52
CA GLN A 100 3.36 -10.43 -3.84
C GLN A 100 2.02 -10.56 -4.59
N ILE A 101 2.05 -11.26 -5.72
CA ILE A 101 0.85 -11.74 -6.42
C ILE A 101 1.03 -13.23 -6.65
N LYS A 102 0.15 -14.04 -6.05
CA LYS A 102 0.24 -15.52 -6.07
C LYS A 102 1.64 -15.97 -5.59
N ASN A 103 2.35 -16.76 -6.41
CA ASN A 103 3.68 -17.28 -6.10
C ASN A 103 4.82 -16.38 -6.59
N LEU A 104 4.52 -15.16 -7.05
CA LEU A 104 5.53 -14.22 -7.54
C LEU A 104 5.66 -13.04 -6.59
N LEU A 105 6.90 -12.69 -6.25
CA LEU A 105 7.24 -11.45 -5.56
C LEU A 105 7.88 -10.49 -6.56
N PHE A 106 7.22 -9.37 -6.82
CA PHE A 106 7.73 -8.30 -7.65
C PHE A 106 8.48 -7.32 -6.75
N VAL A 107 9.78 -7.16 -6.96
CA VAL A 107 10.64 -6.27 -6.15
C VAL A 107 11.10 -5.09 -7.01
N PHE A 108 10.69 -3.90 -6.60
CA PHE A 108 10.83 -2.66 -7.33
C PHE A 108 11.99 -1.84 -6.78
N ALA A 109 12.85 -1.40 -7.70
CA ALA A 109 13.77 -0.28 -7.49
C ALA A 109 14.59 -0.33 -6.17
N GLY A 110 14.77 0.80 -5.53
CA GLY A 110 15.58 0.98 -4.34
C GLY A 110 16.98 1.46 -4.65
N TYR A 111 17.66 1.88 -3.61
CA TYR A 111 19.06 2.27 -3.61
C TYR A 111 19.97 1.06 -3.70
N GLY A 112 20.91 1.08 -4.65
CA GLY A 112 22.10 0.23 -4.58
C GLY A 112 23.23 0.92 -3.81
N THR A 113 23.33 2.25 -3.93
CA THR A 113 24.20 3.13 -3.11
C THR A 113 23.56 4.52 -3.04
N ILE A 114 24.04 5.43 -2.19
CA ILE A 114 23.50 6.81 -2.14
C ILE A 114 23.53 7.54 -3.50
N ASN A 115 24.46 7.18 -4.39
CA ASN A 115 24.62 7.74 -5.74
C ASN A 115 23.89 6.97 -6.85
N TYR A 116 23.33 5.80 -6.54
CA TYR A 116 22.78 4.90 -7.53
C TYR A 116 21.48 4.25 -7.05
N VAL A 117 20.44 4.39 -7.88
CA VAL A 117 19.15 3.76 -7.71
C VAL A 117 18.89 2.78 -8.85
N HIS A 118 18.23 1.67 -8.53
CA HIS A 118 17.79 0.69 -9.52
C HIS A 118 16.53 1.18 -10.23
N SER A 119 16.46 1.02 -11.55
CA SER A 119 15.30 1.44 -12.36
C SER A 119 14.53 0.27 -12.98
N HIS A 120 14.46 -0.85 -12.27
CA HIS A 120 13.87 -2.10 -12.77
C HIS A 120 13.12 -2.87 -11.66
N VAL A 121 12.29 -3.81 -12.11
CA VAL A 121 11.59 -4.79 -11.29
C VAL A 121 12.28 -6.14 -11.44
N ASP A 122 12.66 -6.78 -10.35
CA ASP A 122 13.07 -8.18 -10.33
C ASP A 122 11.91 -9.05 -9.81
N ILE A 123 11.73 -10.25 -10.37
CA ILE A 123 10.66 -11.18 -10.00
C ILE A 123 11.27 -12.44 -9.40
N TYR A 124 10.87 -12.73 -8.17
CA TYR A 124 11.17 -13.96 -7.46
C TYR A 124 9.99 -14.92 -7.51
N ASN A 125 10.24 -16.19 -7.79
CA ASN A 125 9.24 -17.26 -7.82
C ASN A 125 9.38 -18.15 -6.58
N PHE A 126 8.37 -18.12 -5.72
CA PHE A 126 8.31 -18.94 -4.50
C PHE A 126 8.20 -20.45 -4.80
N SER A 127 7.75 -20.84 -6.00
CA SER A 127 7.52 -22.25 -6.35
C SER A 127 8.82 -23.03 -6.58
N ASP A 128 9.84 -22.36 -7.12
CA ASP A 128 11.14 -22.96 -7.46
C ASP A 128 12.32 -22.31 -6.71
N ASN A 129 12.05 -21.31 -5.87
CA ASN A 129 13.07 -20.56 -5.13
C ASN A 129 14.11 -19.90 -6.05
N THR A 130 13.66 -19.30 -7.14
CA THR A 130 14.56 -18.62 -8.10
C THR A 130 14.12 -17.20 -8.45
N TRP A 131 15.10 -16.40 -8.87
CA TRP A 131 14.87 -15.13 -9.56
C TRP A 131 14.91 -15.36 -11.07
N GLY A 132 13.84 -15.00 -11.77
CA GLY A 132 13.72 -15.34 -13.20
C GLY A 132 13.24 -14.21 -14.10
N GLY A 133 12.50 -13.23 -13.55
CA GLY A 133 11.99 -12.10 -14.33
C GLY A 133 12.72 -10.80 -14.00
N LYS A 134 13.01 -10.00 -15.03
CA LYS A 134 13.50 -8.63 -14.88
C LYS A 134 12.95 -7.77 -16.00
N PHE A 135 12.44 -6.59 -15.67
CA PHE A 135 12.00 -5.61 -16.67
C PHE A 135 12.09 -4.18 -16.13
N ASP A 136 12.20 -3.23 -17.05
CA ASP A 136 12.40 -1.82 -16.70
C ASP A 136 11.13 -1.14 -16.20
N MET A 137 11.31 -0.14 -15.35
CA MET A 137 10.25 0.76 -14.91
C MET A 137 10.13 1.95 -15.86
N PRO A 138 9.00 2.70 -15.83
CA PRO A 138 8.92 3.99 -16.50
C PRO A 138 10.03 4.92 -16.01
N LYS A 139 10.70 5.62 -16.93
CA LYS A 139 11.85 6.49 -16.60
C LYS A 139 11.51 7.57 -15.57
N GLU A 140 10.27 8.04 -15.57
CA GLU A 140 9.80 9.12 -14.70
C GLU A 140 9.23 8.61 -13.36
N MET A 141 9.26 7.29 -13.12
CA MET A 141 8.79 6.71 -11.86
C MET A 141 9.78 6.97 -10.72
N ALA A 142 9.27 7.10 -9.50
CA ALA A 142 10.10 7.11 -8.32
C ALA A 142 10.89 5.81 -8.17
N HIS A 143 11.99 5.89 -7.41
CA HIS A 143 12.92 4.80 -7.22
C HIS A 143 12.95 4.28 -5.78
N SER A 144 12.44 5.03 -4.80
CA SER A 144 12.36 4.57 -3.41
C SER A 144 11.15 5.16 -2.71
N HIS A 145 10.85 4.67 -1.50
CA HIS A 145 9.72 5.12 -0.68
C HIS A 145 8.38 5.07 -1.46
N LEU A 146 8.20 4.01 -2.26
CA LEU A 146 7.06 3.84 -3.13
C LEU A 146 5.82 3.44 -2.32
N GLY A 147 4.73 4.19 -2.44
CA GLY A 147 3.42 3.74 -1.98
C GLY A 147 2.88 2.71 -2.96
N MET A 148 2.72 1.44 -2.56
CA MET A 148 2.32 0.37 -3.48
C MET A 148 1.17 -0.46 -2.94
N VAL A 149 0.23 -0.82 -3.82
CA VAL A 149 -0.90 -1.70 -3.52
C VAL A 149 -1.25 -2.51 -4.76
N THR A 150 -1.93 -3.64 -4.57
CA THR A 150 -2.41 -4.49 -5.67
C THR A 150 -3.87 -4.90 -5.45
N ASP A 151 -4.58 -5.12 -6.55
CA ASP A 151 -5.90 -5.77 -6.60
C ASP A 151 -5.82 -7.26 -6.99
N GLY A 152 -4.60 -7.83 -7.07
CA GLY A 152 -4.34 -9.20 -7.48
C GLY A 152 -3.95 -9.39 -8.95
N ARG A 153 -4.05 -8.34 -9.78
CA ARG A 153 -3.53 -8.33 -11.17
C ARG A 153 -2.71 -7.08 -11.45
N TYR A 154 -3.20 -5.93 -11.03
CA TYR A 154 -2.56 -4.65 -11.23
C TYR A 154 -1.74 -4.30 -9.99
N ILE A 155 -0.60 -3.66 -10.22
CA ILE A 155 0.19 -3.05 -9.14
C ILE A 155 0.14 -1.54 -9.34
N TYR A 156 -0.43 -0.85 -8.36
CA TYR A 156 -0.54 0.60 -8.33
C TYR A 156 0.67 1.15 -7.59
N VAL A 157 1.38 2.08 -8.22
CA VAL A 157 2.54 2.77 -7.67
C VAL A 157 2.16 4.24 -7.51
N VAL A 158 2.19 4.72 -6.26
CA VAL A 158 1.76 6.05 -5.88
C VAL A 158 2.94 6.79 -5.28
N THR A 159 3.41 7.81 -6.01
CA THR A 159 4.47 8.72 -5.57
C THR A 159 5.77 8.01 -5.12
N GLY A 160 6.60 8.68 -4.33
CA GLY A 160 7.93 8.20 -3.93
C GLY A 160 9.02 9.22 -4.21
N GLN A 161 10.27 8.82 -3.98
CA GLN A 161 11.43 9.65 -4.19
C GLN A 161 12.04 9.44 -5.58
N TYR A 162 12.30 10.52 -6.32
CA TYR A 162 12.86 10.42 -7.66
C TYR A 162 14.39 10.52 -7.68
N GLY A 163 15.06 9.43 -8.09
CA GLY A 163 16.50 9.41 -8.29
C GLY A 163 17.31 9.24 -7.00
N PRO A 164 18.66 9.34 -7.11
CA PRO A 164 19.57 9.13 -5.99
C PRO A 164 19.67 10.37 -5.09
N GLN A 165 20.52 10.31 -4.04
CA GLN A 165 20.89 11.47 -3.21
C GLN A 165 19.73 12.15 -2.47
N CYS A 166 18.81 11.37 -1.90
CA CYS A 166 17.67 11.85 -1.12
C CYS A 166 16.91 13.03 -1.78
N ARG A 167 16.72 12.95 -3.11
CA ARG A 167 16.04 13.98 -3.90
C ARG A 167 14.58 14.16 -3.47
N GLY A 168 13.96 15.23 -3.94
CA GLY A 168 12.56 15.52 -3.61
C GLY A 168 11.55 14.45 -4.10
N PRO A 169 10.33 14.49 -3.55
CA PRO A 169 9.24 13.61 -3.95
C PRO A 169 8.77 13.88 -5.38
N THR A 170 8.17 12.85 -6.00
CA THR A 170 7.35 12.99 -7.21
C THR A 170 5.87 12.87 -6.86
N ALA A 171 5.01 13.54 -7.64
CA ALA A 171 3.56 13.33 -7.58
C ALA A 171 3.07 12.29 -8.61
N ARG A 172 3.95 11.77 -9.47
CA ARG A 172 3.59 10.85 -10.55
C ARG A 172 3.16 9.49 -9.99
N ASN A 173 2.13 8.93 -10.61
CA ASN A 173 1.55 7.66 -10.25
C ASN A 173 1.50 6.76 -11.50
N PHE A 174 1.63 5.46 -11.30
CA PHE A 174 1.67 4.47 -12.36
C PHE A 174 0.88 3.23 -11.97
N VAL A 175 0.45 2.46 -12.97
CA VAL A 175 -0.09 1.13 -12.78
C VAL A 175 0.62 0.15 -13.71
N LEU A 176 0.99 -1.00 -13.17
CA LEU A 176 1.56 -2.12 -13.91
C LEU A 176 0.47 -3.19 -14.09
N ASP A 177 0.15 -3.54 -15.34
CA ASP A 177 -0.54 -4.79 -15.66
C ASP A 177 0.49 -5.93 -15.57
N THR A 178 0.40 -6.79 -14.56
CA THR A 178 1.40 -7.85 -14.36
C THR A 178 1.28 -9.02 -15.34
N GLU A 179 0.12 -9.22 -15.96
CA GLU A 179 -0.06 -10.26 -16.98
C GLU A 179 0.58 -9.82 -18.31
N ARG A 180 0.39 -8.55 -18.67
CA ARG A 180 0.92 -7.97 -19.92
C ARG A 180 2.34 -7.41 -19.76
N LYS A 181 2.77 -7.14 -18.52
CA LYS A 181 4.00 -6.42 -18.17
C LYS A 181 4.05 -5.03 -18.81
N GLU A 182 2.90 -4.38 -18.88
CA GLU A 182 2.71 -3.06 -19.46
C GLU A 182 2.46 -2.04 -18.36
N TRP A 183 3.08 -0.87 -18.51
CA TRP A 183 2.90 0.26 -17.61
C TRP A 183 1.95 1.29 -18.20
N HIS A 184 1.13 1.88 -17.35
CA HIS A 184 0.27 3.00 -17.69
C HIS A 184 0.40 4.12 -16.64
N ASP A 185 0.30 5.37 -17.10
CA ASP A 185 0.24 6.53 -16.20
C ASP A 185 -1.11 6.57 -15.46
N LEU A 186 -1.06 7.09 -14.23
CA LEU A 186 -2.22 7.49 -13.46
C LEU A 186 -2.17 8.99 -13.16
N PRO A 187 -3.32 9.64 -12.90
CA PRO A 187 -3.34 11.04 -12.49
C PRO A 187 -2.41 11.30 -11.31
N PRO A 188 -1.61 12.38 -11.32
CA PRO A 188 -0.69 12.67 -10.23
C PRO A 188 -1.43 13.05 -8.95
N LEU A 189 -0.78 12.89 -7.79
CA LEU A 189 -1.30 13.46 -6.56
C LEU A 189 -1.26 15.01 -6.62
N PRO A 190 -2.19 15.72 -5.96
CA PRO A 190 -2.15 17.18 -5.89
C PRO A 190 -0.88 17.73 -5.23
N VAL A 191 -0.28 16.96 -4.32
CA VAL A 191 0.95 17.32 -3.60
C VAL A 191 1.89 16.11 -3.56
N PRO A 192 3.13 16.23 -4.06
CA PRO A 192 4.17 15.19 -3.96
C PRO A 192 4.42 14.76 -2.52
N ARG A 193 4.65 13.46 -2.30
CA ARG A 193 5.01 12.90 -0.98
C ARG A 193 5.76 11.58 -1.10
N TYR A 194 6.44 11.19 -0.03
CA TYR A 194 6.96 9.85 0.23
C TYR A 194 7.21 9.67 1.74
#